data_AF-A0A9E3JVF6-F1
#
_entry.id   AF-A0A9E3JVF6-F1
#
_cell.length_a   1.000
_cell.length_b   1.000
_cell.length_c   1.000
_cell.angle_alpha   90.00
_cell.angle_beta   90.00
_cell.angle_gamma   90.00
#
_symmetry.space_group_name_H-M   'P 1'
#
loop_
_entity.id
_entity.type
_entity.pdbx_description
1 polymer ?
#
loop_
_entity_poly.entity_id
_entity_poly.type
_entity_poly.pdbx_seq_one_letter_code
_entity_poly.pdbx_strand_id
1 'polypeptide(L)'
;MPRSSRSIAPFLGLAFAASALCASAQSASGQPGAVGRASAAAVSTTGGAQASPKERAALTKQLVTKWGAYVQRVYGVPVGVWANRMGPMLGKVDGDNLRNALQRDTFEGAMAELGGNGSQLSDEQMITRFAAKNAPAGAIGTKTLGALGNDLVYTPVAPCRILDTRSTAAGAIAANSTRSFIAVNASNFTGQGGSSTNCGTIGLSATAVAINLTAVTPSGAGYATAYPFGTTQPLAASVNYTAGAIVNNALIVQIPNPLSSFDFTIYTFAQSHYVADIVGYFAPPVATALQCQDTANTLVSNIAAGGTANATAPACATGYTQTATNCETSSWLMPIVFSHAGTCSARNGDSTPQELRASRTCCRVPGR
;
A
#
# COMPACT_ATOMS: atom_id res chain seq x y z
N MET A 1 -38.86 -9.36 71.58
CA MET A 1 -40.33 -9.53 71.52
C MET A 1 -40.84 -8.82 70.26
N PRO A 2 -41.81 -9.42 69.55
CA PRO A 2 -41.51 -10.23 68.35
C PRO A 2 -42.43 -9.82 67.16
N ARG A 3 -42.65 -10.50 66.02
CA ARG A 3 -42.75 -11.94 65.68
C ARG A 3 -42.92 -12.08 64.13
N SER A 4 -42.26 -13.07 63.51
CA SER A 4 -42.83 -14.26 62.82
C SER A 4 -43.33 -14.08 61.36
N SER A 5 -42.68 -14.69 60.35
CA SER A 5 -42.71 -16.12 59.87
C SER A 5 -43.85 -16.38 58.85
N ARG A 6 -43.65 -17.10 57.72
CA ARG A 6 -43.34 -18.55 57.62
C ARG A 6 -42.70 -18.97 56.28
N SER A 7 -41.82 -19.96 56.35
CA SER A 7 -41.42 -20.92 55.30
C SER A 7 -42.50 -21.98 55.01
N ILE A 8 -42.35 -22.74 53.91
CA ILE A 8 -42.27 -24.23 53.84
C ILE A 8 -41.99 -24.66 52.38
N ALA A 9 -40.98 -25.52 52.18
CA ALA A 9 -40.68 -26.34 50.99
C ALA A 9 -41.17 -27.80 51.25
N PRO A 10 -40.73 -28.92 50.61
CA PRO A 10 -40.02 -29.21 49.34
C PRO A 10 -40.65 -30.42 48.57
N PHE A 11 -39.99 -30.99 47.54
CA PHE A 11 -39.85 -32.44 47.20
C PHE A 11 -39.19 -32.55 45.80
N LEU A 12 -37.89 -32.88 45.66
CA LEU A 12 -37.21 -34.19 45.57
C LEU A 12 -37.52 -35.01 44.29
N GLY A 13 -36.48 -35.43 43.53
CA GLY A 13 -36.63 -36.61 42.65
C GLY A 13 -35.73 -36.77 41.42
N LEU A 14 -34.50 -37.23 41.65
CA LEU A 14 -33.68 -38.15 40.82
C LEU A 14 -33.13 -37.82 39.41
N ALA A 15 -31.84 -38.10 39.32
CA ALA A 15 -30.98 -38.24 38.15
C ALA A 15 -31.17 -39.57 37.42
N PHE A 16 -30.75 -39.63 36.14
CA PHE A 16 -30.04 -40.79 35.59
C PHE A 16 -29.15 -40.36 34.42
N ALA A 17 -27.89 -40.78 34.48
CA ALA A 17 -26.90 -40.74 33.41
C ALA A 17 -27.04 -41.97 32.51
N ALA A 18 -26.66 -41.88 31.23
CA ALA A 18 -26.01 -42.98 30.51
C ALA A 18 -25.41 -42.51 29.18
N SER A 19 -24.22 -43.02 28.94
CA SER A 19 -23.30 -42.72 27.86
C SER A 19 -23.39 -43.75 26.72
N ALA A 20 -22.82 -43.35 25.57
CA ALA A 20 -21.96 -44.14 24.69
C ALA A 20 -22.56 -45.06 23.59
N LEU A 21 -21.70 -45.20 22.56
CA LEU A 21 -21.61 -46.18 21.46
C LEU A 21 -22.26 -45.71 20.14
N CYS A 22 -21.53 -45.27 19.09
CA CYS A 22 -20.38 -45.78 18.31
C CYS A 22 -20.83 -46.60 17.08
N ALA A 23 -20.24 -46.24 15.92
CA ALA A 23 -20.12 -47.00 14.66
C ALA A 23 -21.43 -47.32 13.91
N SER A 24 -21.54 -47.44 12.58
CA SER A 24 -20.64 -47.42 11.43
C SER A 24 -21.54 -47.59 10.19
N ALA A 25 -21.16 -47.09 9.01
CA ALA A 25 -21.15 -47.87 7.76
C ALA A 25 -20.90 -46.97 6.55
N GLN A 26 -19.72 -47.15 5.97
CA GLN A 26 -19.45 -46.85 4.57
C GLN A 26 -20.23 -47.83 3.69
N SER A 27 -20.77 -47.34 2.58
CA SER A 27 -20.99 -48.17 1.39
C SER A 27 -20.71 -47.34 0.15
N ALA A 28 -19.64 -47.72 -0.54
CA ALA A 28 -19.27 -47.26 -1.86
C ALA A 28 -20.05 -48.06 -2.91
N SER A 29 -20.55 -47.40 -3.96
CA SER A 29 -20.67 -48.02 -5.28
C SER A 29 -20.83 -46.98 -6.40
N GLY A 30 -19.86 -46.99 -7.33
CA GLY A 30 -20.03 -46.87 -8.78
C GLY A 30 -20.51 -45.55 -9.41
N GLN A 31 -19.57 -44.72 -9.86
CA GLN A 31 -19.74 -43.86 -11.05
C GLN A 31 -19.13 -44.54 -12.29
N PRO A 32 -19.64 -44.20 -13.49
CA PRO A 32 -18.76 -43.99 -14.64
C PRO A 32 -18.84 -42.54 -15.18
N GLY A 33 -17.67 -41.91 -15.21
CA GLY A 33 -17.16 -40.91 -16.17
C GLY A 33 -18.05 -39.77 -16.70
N ALA A 34 -17.72 -38.54 -16.31
CA ALA A 34 -17.77 -37.37 -17.18
C ALA A 34 -16.72 -36.33 -16.76
N VAL A 35 -15.93 -35.89 -17.74
CA VAL A 35 -14.84 -34.91 -17.64
C VAL A 35 -15.43 -33.49 -17.62
N GLY A 36 -15.01 -32.60 -16.72
CA GLY A 36 -15.31 -31.17 -16.88
C GLY A 36 -15.18 -30.27 -15.64
N ARG A 37 -14.19 -29.37 -15.70
CA ARG A 37 -14.02 -28.10 -14.96
C ARG A 37 -13.79 -28.16 -13.45
N ALA A 38 -12.55 -27.82 -13.08
CA ALA A 38 -12.19 -27.39 -11.73
C ALA A 38 -13.08 -26.22 -11.29
N SER A 39 -13.78 -26.42 -10.18
CA SER A 39 -14.55 -25.40 -9.49
C SER A 39 -13.63 -24.26 -9.07
N ALA A 40 -13.87 -23.07 -9.61
CA ALA A 40 -13.34 -21.84 -9.03
C ALA A 40 -13.93 -21.69 -7.63
N ALA A 41 -13.11 -21.94 -6.61
CA ALA A 41 -13.46 -21.59 -5.25
C ALA A 41 -13.74 -20.08 -5.21
N ALA A 42 -14.95 -19.73 -4.79
CA ALA A 42 -15.37 -18.36 -4.59
C ALA A 42 -14.35 -17.65 -3.67
N VAL A 43 -13.67 -16.65 -4.21
CA VAL A 43 -12.93 -15.68 -3.41
C VAL A 43 -13.98 -14.86 -2.67
N SER A 44 -14.25 -15.25 -1.43
CA SER A 44 -15.00 -14.46 -0.47
C SER A 44 -14.24 -13.16 -0.23
N THR A 45 -14.71 -12.07 -0.83
CA THR A 45 -14.31 -10.71 -0.48
C THR A 45 -14.89 -10.34 0.88
N THR A 46 -14.30 -10.87 1.95
CA THR A 46 -14.42 -10.25 3.26
C THR A 46 -13.64 -8.94 3.21
N GLY A 47 -14.30 -7.81 3.47
CA GLY A 47 -13.62 -6.53 3.68
C GLY A 47 -12.45 -6.73 4.62
N GLY A 48 -11.24 -6.43 4.14
CA GLY A 48 -9.98 -6.73 4.82
C GLY A 48 -9.98 -6.13 6.22
N ALA A 49 -10.14 -6.97 7.23
CA ALA A 49 -9.82 -6.58 8.59
C ALA A 49 -8.33 -6.22 8.59
N GLN A 50 -8.03 -4.94 8.86
CA GLN A 50 -6.65 -4.48 9.01
C GLN A 50 -5.90 -5.46 9.91
N ALA A 51 -4.82 -6.07 9.39
CA ALA A 51 -4.04 -7.05 10.13
C ALA A 51 -3.68 -6.52 11.53
N SER A 52 -3.87 -7.35 12.55
CA SER A 52 -3.58 -6.95 13.94
C SER A 52 -2.09 -6.56 14.10
N PRO A 53 -1.71 -5.71 15.07
CA PRO A 53 -0.30 -5.33 15.26
C PRO A 53 0.65 -6.52 15.41
N LYS A 54 0.19 -7.58 16.10
CA LYS A 54 0.94 -8.83 16.27
C LYS A 54 1.11 -9.59 14.95
N GLU A 55 0.06 -9.65 14.14
CA GLU A 55 0.09 -10.28 12.83
C GLU A 55 1.02 -9.51 11.87
N ARG A 56 0.96 -8.17 11.86
CA ARG A 56 1.86 -7.34 11.05
C ARG A 56 3.32 -7.55 11.41
N ALA A 57 3.64 -7.65 12.70
CA ALA A 57 5.00 -7.94 13.16
C ALA A 57 5.48 -9.32 12.66
N ALA A 58 4.60 -10.33 12.67
CA ALA A 58 4.91 -11.65 12.13
C ALA A 58 5.13 -11.62 10.61
N LEU A 59 4.24 -10.96 9.84
CA LEU A 59 4.38 -10.81 8.38
C LEU A 59 5.66 -10.06 8.00
N THR A 60 5.98 -8.99 8.72
CA THR A 60 7.23 -8.23 8.56
C THR A 60 8.46 -9.12 8.75
N LYS A 61 8.47 -9.93 9.82
CA LYS A 61 9.57 -10.87 10.09
C LYS A 61 9.69 -11.92 8.98
N GLN A 62 8.58 -12.46 8.49
CA GLN A 62 8.58 -13.42 7.39
C GLN A 62 9.15 -12.81 6.10
N LEU A 63 8.79 -11.58 5.78
CA LEU A 63 9.28 -10.89 4.58
C LEU A 63 10.78 -10.65 4.65
N VAL A 64 11.26 -10.16 5.80
CA VAL A 64 12.70 -9.96 6.03
C VAL A 64 13.46 -11.27 5.95
N THR A 65 12.90 -12.36 6.48
CA THR A 65 13.52 -13.69 6.42
C THR A 65 13.59 -14.22 4.99
N LYS A 66 12.52 -14.06 4.20
CA LYS A 66 12.46 -14.51 2.80
C LYS A 66 13.52 -13.82 1.94
N TRP A 67 13.66 -12.51 2.09
CA TRP A 67 14.46 -11.69 1.17
C TRP A 67 15.83 -11.28 1.70
N GLY A 68 16.10 -11.40 3.00
CA GLY A 68 17.35 -10.92 3.61
C GLY A 68 18.60 -11.47 2.93
N ALA A 69 18.65 -12.79 2.69
CA ALA A 69 19.79 -13.42 2.02
C ALA A 69 19.98 -12.94 0.57
N TYR A 70 18.88 -12.67 -0.15
CA TYR A 70 18.93 -12.10 -1.50
C TYR A 70 19.45 -10.66 -1.44
N VAL A 71 18.92 -9.84 -0.53
CA VAL A 71 19.32 -8.44 -0.35
C VAL A 71 20.82 -8.32 -0.07
N GLN A 72 21.33 -9.14 0.84
CA GLN A 72 22.75 -9.13 1.17
C GLN A 72 23.63 -9.60 0.01
N ARG A 73 23.22 -10.62 -0.73
CA ARG A 73 24.03 -11.20 -1.82
C ARG A 73 24.03 -10.33 -3.08
N VAL A 74 22.87 -9.82 -3.47
CA VAL A 74 22.69 -9.10 -4.75
C VAL A 74 23.01 -7.63 -4.61
N TYR A 75 22.66 -7.01 -3.48
CA TYR A 75 22.82 -5.57 -3.29
C TYR A 75 23.91 -5.20 -2.28
N GLY A 76 24.56 -6.18 -1.63
CA GLY A 76 25.63 -5.92 -0.67
C GLY A 76 25.18 -5.23 0.62
N VAL A 77 23.87 -5.13 0.88
CA VAL A 77 23.34 -4.45 2.07
C VAL A 77 23.20 -5.44 3.22
N PRO A 78 23.79 -5.19 4.41
CA PRO A 78 23.59 -6.06 5.56
C PRO A 78 22.11 -6.20 5.95
N VAL A 79 21.65 -7.43 6.18
CA VAL A 79 20.23 -7.72 6.44
C VAL A 79 19.68 -6.94 7.62
N GLY A 80 20.43 -6.81 8.70
CA GLY A 80 20.01 -6.03 9.88
C GLY A 80 19.81 -4.55 9.59
N VAL A 81 20.67 -3.96 8.74
CA VAL A 81 20.53 -2.57 8.30
C VAL A 81 19.26 -2.42 7.47
N TRP A 82 19.11 -3.26 6.46
CA TRP A 82 17.94 -3.22 5.59
C TRP A 82 16.63 -3.43 6.38
N ALA A 83 16.58 -4.43 7.26
CA ALA A 83 15.42 -4.70 8.10
C ALA A 83 15.05 -3.53 9.02
N ASN A 84 16.05 -2.88 9.64
CA ASN A 84 15.82 -1.72 10.49
C ASN A 84 15.29 -0.52 9.71
N ARG A 85 15.81 -0.29 8.50
CA ARG A 85 15.35 0.78 7.61
C ARG A 85 13.94 0.51 7.06
N MET A 86 13.61 -0.75 6.79
CA MET A 86 12.31 -1.15 6.25
C MET A 86 11.22 -1.27 7.32
N GLY A 87 11.57 -1.58 8.57
CA GLY A 87 10.61 -1.85 9.65
C GLY A 87 9.53 -0.78 9.87
N PRO A 88 9.88 0.52 10.00
CA PRO A 88 8.89 1.59 10.15
C PRO A 88 7.89 1.68 9.00
N MET A 89 8.34 1.37 7.77
CA MET A 89 7.48 1.31 6.59
C MET A 89 6.57 0.08 6.64
N LEU A 90 7.14 -1.11 6.84
CA LEU A 90 6.39 -2.37 6.87
C LEU A 90 5.31 -2.40 7.95
N GLY A 91 5.52 -1.71 9.07
CA GLY A 91 4.48 -1.55 10.10
C GLY A 91 3.22 -0.80 9.64
N LYS A 92 3.33 0.04 8.60
CA LYS A 92 2.24 0.88 8.08
C LYS A 92 1.60 0.35 6.80
N VAL A 93 2.26 -0.58 6.09
CA VAL A 93 1.72 -1.21 4.87
C VAL A 93 0.40 -1.92 5.19
N ASP A 94 -0.49 -1.98 4.20
CA ASP A 94 -1.72 -2.75 4.30
C ASP A 94 -1.44 -4.25 4.53
N GLY A 95 -2.27 -4.90 5.34
CA GLY A 95 -2.09 -6.31 5.70
C GLY A 95 -2.19 -7.26 4.50
N ASP A 96 -3.07 -6.96 3.54
CA ASP A 96 -3.24 -7.77 2.33
C ASP A 96 -2.06 -7.59 1.39
N ASN A 97 -1.57 -6.36 1.20
CA ASN A 97 -0.35 -6.12 0.41
C ASN A 97 0.87 -6.85 1.01
N LEU A 98 1.01 -6.89 2.34
CA LEU A 98 2.06 -7.66 3.02
C LEU A 98 1.93 -9.18 2.75
N ARG A 99 0.71 -9.73 2.84
CA ARG A 99 0.45 -11.15 2.55
C ARG A 99 0.74 -11.47 1.08
N ASN A 100 0.29 -10.62 0.16
CA ASN A 100 0.55 -10.79 -1.27
C ASN A 100 2.05 -10.67 -1.59
N ALA A 101 2.78 -9.77 -0.92
CA ALA A 101 4.21 -9.58 -1.16
C ALA A 101 5.01 -10.84 -0.79
N LEU A 102 4.58 -11.55 0.25
CA LEU A 102 5.15 -12.83 0.66
C LEU A 102 4.93 -13.94 -0.38
N GLN A 103 3.88 -13.83 -1.21
CA GLN A 103 3.58 -14.79 -2.27
C GLN A 103 4.37 -14.54 -3.56
N ARG A 104 5.02 -13.37 -3.71
CA ARG A 104 5.79 -13.06 -4.92
C ARG A 104 7.09 -13.86 -5.02
N ASP A 105 7.44 -14.28 -6.24
CA ASP A 105 8.65 -15.08 -6.52
C ASP A 105 9.91 -14.24 -6.73
N THR A 106 9.76 -12.94 -6.97
CA THR A 106 10.86 -11.99 -7.14
C THR A 106 10.83 -10.93 -6.04
N PHE A 107 12.02 -10.48 -5.64
CA PHE A 107 12.16 -9.41 -4.64
C PHE A 107 11.51 -8.13 -5.14
N GLU A 108 11.74 -7.80 -6.41
CA GLU A 108 11.23 -6.61 -7.07
C GLU A 108 9.69 -6.68 -7.17
N GLY A 109 9.13 -7.86 -7.42
CA GLY A 109 7.69 -8.10 -7.37
C GLY A 109 7.11 -7.94 -5.97
N ALA A 110 7.79 -8.45 -4.95
CA ALA A 110 7.38 -8.26 -3.55
C ALA A 110 7.42 -6.78 -3.15
N MET A 111 8.46 -6.04 -3.53
CA MET A 111 8.58 -4.60 -3.25
C MET A 111 7.52 -3.78 -3.98
N ALA A 112 7.15 -4.17 -5.21
CA ALA A 112 6.06 -3.56 -5.96
C ALA A 112 4.69 -3.78 -5.27
N GLU A 113 4.44 -5.00 -4.77
CA GLU A 113 3.22 -5.33 -4.03
C GLU A 113 3.08 -4.49 -2.75
N LEU A 114 4.17 -4.32 -1.99
CA LEU A 114 4.19 -3.46 -0.79
C LEU A 114 3.87 -2.00 -1.12
N GLY A 115 4.27 -1.54 -2.32
CA GLY A 115 3.94 -0.23 -2.85
C GLY A 115 2.49 -0.08 -3.33
N GLY A 116 1.69 -1.15 -3.33
CA GLY A 116 0.32 -1.14 -3.82
C GLY A 116 0.18 -1.32 -5.33
N ASN A 117 1.26 -1.69 -6.04
CA ASN A 117 1.25 -2.00 -7.47
C ASN A 117 0.77 -3.43 -7.78
N GLY A 118 0.03 -4.04 -6.84
CA GLY A 118 -0.24 -5.48 -6.78
C GLY A 118 -1.27 -6.04 -7.74
N SER A 119 -1.70 -5.30 -8.78
CA SER A 119 -2.39 -5.98 -9.87
C SER A 119 -1.37 -6.84 -10.61
N GLN A 120 -1.65 -8.14 -10.78
CA GLN A 120 -0.90 -9.04 -11.66
C GLN A 120 -0.48 -8.26 -12.91
N LEU A 121 0.82 -8.18 -13.19
CA LEU A 121 1.23 -7.84 -14.54
C LEU A 121 0.64 -8.95 -15.40
N SER A 122 -0.37 -8.64 -16.20
CA SER A 122 -0.94 -9.63 -17.11
C SER A 122 0.17 -10.17 -18.01
N ASP A 123 0.01 -11.39 -18.52
CA ASP A 123 0.95 -11.96 -19.49
C ASP A 123 1.23 -10.97 -20.64
N GLU A 124 0.24 -10.18 -21.02
CA GLU A 124 0.34 -9.10 -22.01
C GLU A 124 1.26 -7.94 -21.58
N GLN A 125 1.26 -7.54 -20.30
CA GLN A 125 2.18 -6.53 -19.76
C GLN A 125 3.62 -7.06 -19.64
N MET A 126 3.80 -8.35 -19.32
CA MET A 126 5.11 -9.00 -19.34
C MET A 126 5.65 -9.15 -20.77
N ILE A 127 4.80 -9.57 -21.71
CA ILE A 127 5.12 -9.61 -23.15
C ILE A 127 5.50 -8.22 -23.63
N THR A 128 4.77 -7.17 -23.24
CA THR A 128 5.09 -5.77 -23.60
C THR A 128 6.45 -5.33 -23.04
N ARG A 129 6.80 -5.73 -21.81
CA ARG A 129 8.12 -5.42 -21.22
C ARG A 129 9.27 -6.16 -21.91
N PHE A 130 9.09 -7.43 -22.25
CA PHE A 130 10.08 -8.18 -23.01
C PHE A 130 10.21 -7.67 -24.44
N ALA A 131 9.09 -7.28 -25.07
CA ALA A 131 9.08 -6.63 -26.37
C ALA A 131 9.79 -5.27 -26.31
N ALA A 132 9.60 -4.46 -25.27
CA ALA A 132 10.30 -3.18 -25.09
C ALA A 132 11.81 -3.34 -24.84
N LYS A 133 12.23 -4.42 -24.17
CA LYS A 133 13.66 -4.74 -23.94
C LYS A 133 14.38 -5.19 -25.22
N ASN A 134 13.64 -5.75 -26.16
CA ASN A 134 14.14 -6.20 -27.47
C ASN A 134 13.73 -5.26 -28.62
N ALA A 135 13.06 -4.15 -28.31
CA ALA A 135 12.65 -3.19 -29.32
C ALA A 135 13.87 -2.44 -29.83
N PRO A 136 13.98 -2.20 -31.15
CA PRO A 136 15.00 -1.30 -31.67
C PRO A 136 14.84 0.07 -30.98
N ALA A 137 15.97 0.71 -30.65
CA ALA A 137 15.99 2.03 -30.01
C ALA A 137 15.14 3.01 -30.85
N GLY A 138 13.93 3.32 -30.40
CA GLY A 138 12.97 4.14 -31.15
C GLY A 138 11.49 3.75 -31.06
N ALA A 139 11.12 2.63 -30.43
CA ALA A 139 9.70 2.34 -30.17
C ALA A 139 9.17 3.23 -29.03
N ILE A 140 8.78 4.46 -29.36
CA ILE A 140 8.13 5.40 -28.43
C ILE A 140 6.71 4.90 -28.18
N GLY A 141 6.54 4.10 -27.12
CA GLY A 141 5.21 3.86 -26.54
C GLY A 141 4.69 5.16 -25.93
N THR A 142 3.40 5.45 -26.10
CA THR A 142 2.75 6.58 -25.42
C THR A 142 2.88 6.37 -23.92
N LYS A 143 3.64 7.24 -23.24
CA LYS A 143 3.75 7.21 -21.78
C LYS A 143 2.41 7.61 -21.17
N THR A 144 1.65 6.63 -20.69
CA THR A 144 0.41 6.88 -19.96
C THR A 144 0.75 7.59 -18.64
N LEU A 145 0.22 8.79 -18.45
CA LEU A 145 0.35 9.51 -17.17
C LEU A 145 -0.29 8.67 -16.05
N GLY A 146 0.47 8.40 -14.99
CA GLY A 146 0.03 7.58 -13.85
C GLY A 146 0.32 6.10 -14.02
N ALA A 147 1.23 5.70 -14.91
CA ALA A 147 1.62 4.30 -15.07
C ALA A 147 2.35 3.81 -13.81
N LEU A 148 1.69 2.94 -13.03
CA LEU A 148 2.16 2.43 -11.73
C LEU A 148 3.57 1.81 -11.77
N GLY A 149 4.00 1.30 -12.93
CA GLY A 149 5.30 0.63 -13.09
C GLY A 149 6.49 1.53 -13.40
N ASN A 150 6.26 2.76 -13.88
CA ASN A 150 7.31 3.63 -14.43
C ASN A 150 7.25 5.08 -13.93
N ASP A 151 6.09 5.54 -13.46
CA ASP A 151 5.91 6.91 -13.00
C ASP A 151 6.23 7.03 -11.52
N LEU A 152 6.75 8.20 -11.15
CA LEU A 152 6.91 8.60 -9.77
C LEU A 152 5.98 9.78 -9.50
N VAL A 153 5.30 9.74 -8.37
CA VAL A 153 4.48 10.84 -7.87
C VAL A 153 5.32 11.65 -6.89
N TYR A 154 5.34 12.96 -7.11
CA TYR A 154 5.88 13.90 -6.13
C TYR A 154 4.86 14.12 -5.02
N THR A 155 5.27 13.84 -3.79
CA THR A 155 4.48 14.15 -2.59
C THR A 155 5.15 15.32 -1.86
N PRO A 156 4.51 16.49 -1.76
CA PRO A 156 5.06 17.60 -0.99
C PRO A 156 5.05 17.27 0.51
N VAL A 157 6.04 17.77 1.23
CA VAL A 157 6.06 17.74 2.69
C VAL A 157 6.22 19.17 3.21
N ALA A 158 5.77 19.41 4.44
CA ALA A 158 6.12 20.66 5.12
C ALA A 158 7.65 20.76 5.18
N PRO A 159 8.28 21.86 4.74
CA PRO A 159 9.73 22.00 4.72
C PRO A 159 10.34 21.59 6.07
N CYS A 160 11.26 20.63 6.02
CA CYS A 160 11.77 20.00 7.22
C CYS A 160 13.27 19.74 7.12
N ARG A 161 14.01 20.13 8.15
CA ARG A 161 15.46 19.95 8.17
C ARG A 161 15.81 18.49 8.39
N ILE A 162 16.50 17.89 7.41
CA ILE A 162 17.01 16.53 7.54
C ILE A 162 18.47 16.52 7.98
N LEU A 163 19.29 17.53 7.70
CA LEU A 163 20.64 17.59 8.27
C LEU A 163 21.08 19.03 8.55
N ASP A 164 21.90 19.19 9.59
CA ASP A 164 22.64 20.41 9.90
C ASP A 164 23.98 20.03 10.52
N THR A 165 25.03 20.01 9.71
CA THR A 165 26.37 19.64 10.20
C THR A 165 26.92 20.58 11.27
N ARG A 166 26.38 21.80 11.41
CA ARG A 166 26.75 22.75 12.48
C ARG A 166 26.24 22.29 13.84
N SER A 167 25.16 21.53 13.84
CA SER A 167 24.51 20.98 15.03
C SER A 167 24.92 19.52 15.29
N THR A 168 26.10 19.12 14.81
CA THR A 168 26.65 17.77 15.03
C THR A 168 28.05 17.85 15.62
N ALA A 169 28.43 16.88 16.46
CA ALA A 169 29.78 16.77 17.00
C ALA A 169 30.85 16.57 15.91
N ALA A 170 30.48 15.98 14.77
CA ALA A 170 31.37 15.79 13.62
C ALA A 170 31.68 17.09 12.85
N GLY A 171 30.94 18.18 13.11
CA GLY A 171 31.20 19.51 12.54
C GLY A 171 31.22 19.56 11.01
N ALA A 172 31.98 20.50 10.46
CA ALA A 172 32.14 20.69 9.02
C ALA A 172 32.70 19.43 8.34
N ILE A 173 32.33 19.24 7.07
CA ILE A 173 32.94 18.20 6.24
C ILE A 173 34.29 18.74 5.75
N ALA A 174 35.37 17.96 5.92
CA ALA A 174 36.72 18.37 5.53
C ALA A 174 36.85 18.53 4.00
N ALA A 175 37.80 19.34 3.55
CA ALA A 175 38.09 19.51 2.14
C ALA A 175 38.42 18.16 1.47
N ASN A 176 37.97 17.98 0.23
CA ASN A 176 38.14 16.75 -0.56
C ASN A 176 37.67 15.47 0.16
N SER A 177 36.61 15.57 0.95
CA SER A 177 36.05 14.44 1.67
C SER A 177 34.55 14.31 1.46
N THR A 178 34.02 13.17 1.87
CA THR A 178 32.61 12.83 1.75
C THR A 178 31.99 12.56 3.13
N ARG A 179 30.70 12.86 3.27
CA ARG A 179 29.89 12.37 4.39
C ARG A 179 28.54 11.88 3.90
N SER A 180 28.07 10.78 4.47
CA SER A 180 26.80 10.14 4.09
C SER A 180 25.71 10.45 5.11
N PHE A 181 24.47 10.53 4.62
CA PHE A 181 23.31 11.00 5.38
C PHE A 181 22.05 10.19 5.05
N ILE A 182 21.08 10.24 5.95
CA ILE A 182 19.76 9.62 5.80
C ILE A 182 18.73 10.73 5.48
N ALA A 183 17.75 10.45 4.64
CA ALA A 183 16.68 11.37 4.22
C ALA A 183 15.28 10.75 4.36
N VAL A 184 15.16 9.42 4.30
CA VAL A 184 13.86 8.72 4.30
C VAL A 184 13.86 7.56 5.28
N ASN A 185 12.66 7.10 5.67
CA ASN A 185 12.48 5.91 6.51
C ASN A 185 13.35 5.89 7.79
N ALA A 186 13.51 7.06 8.40
CA ALA A 186 14.10 7.25 9.72
C ALA A 186 13.00 7.67 10.71
N SER A 187 13.18 7.36 11.99
CA SER A 187 12.26 7.85 13.04
C SER A 187 12.45 9.35 13.31
N ASN A 188 13.69 9.82 13.20
CA ASN A 188 14.11 11.21 13.28
C ASN A 188 15.47 11.42 12.59
N PHE A 189 15.93 12.66 12.56
CA PHE A 189 17.21 13.06 11.96
C PHE A 189 18.17 13.75 12.94
N THR A 190 17.93 13.64 14.25
CA THR A 190 18.74 14.36 15.26
C THR A 190 20.21 13.94 15.24
N GLY A 191 20.50 12.68 14.90
CA GLY A 191 21.88 12.17 14.76
C GLY A 191 22.72 12.87 13.68
N GLN A 192 22.08 13.58 12.75
CA GLN A 192 22.71 14.39 11.71
C GLN A 192 22.37 15.89 11.83
N GLY A 193 21.92 16.32 13.01
CA GLY A 193 21.58 17.72 13.31
C GLY A 193 20.22 18.18 12.76
N GLY A 194 19.42 17.24 12.24
CA GLY A 194 18.09 17.51 11.68
C GLY A 194 16.96 17.43 12.71
N SER A 195 15.73 17.37 12.19
CA SER A 195 14.48 17.32 12.95
C SER A 195 14.39 16.14 13.92
N SER A 196 13.68 16.32 15.04
CA SER A 196 13.26 15.24 15.95
C SER A 196 12.12 14.39 15.40
N THR A 197 11.61 14.72 14.23
CA THR A 197 10.57 13.98 13.51
C THR A 197 11.12 13.35 12.24
N ASN A 198 10.33 12.48 11.61
CA ASN A 198 10.64 11.86 10.32
C ASN A 198 10.31 12.76 9.11
N CYS A 199 10.00 14.05 9.31
CA CYS A 199 9.64 14.98 8.22
C CYS A 199 8.48 14.53 7.30
N GLY A 200 7.64 13.57 7.74
CA GLY A 200 6.61 12.97 6.89
C GLY A 200 7.16 12.05 5.80
N THR A 201 8.46 11.69 5.83
CA THR A 201 9.12 10.90 4.78
C THR A 201 9.03 9.39 5.00
N ILE A 202 8.03 8.94 5.77
CA ILE A 202 7.66 7.52 5.85
C ILE A 202 6.74 7.21 4.65
N GLY A 203 7.32 7.30 3.46
CA GLY A 203 6.67 6.99 2.19
C GLY A 203 7.07 5.59 1.73
N LEU A 204 6.10 4.83 1.23
CA LEU A 204 6.34 3.56 0.54
C LEU A 204 7.42 3.79 -0.54
N SER A 205 8.58 3.14 -0.37
CA SER A 205 9.64 3.05 -1.39
C SER A 205 10.02 4.40 -2.03
N ALA A 206 10.20 5.46 -1.24
CA ALA A 206 10.75 6.71 -1.79
C ALA A 206 12.02 6.42 -2.59
N THR A 207 12.01 6.77 -3.87
CA THR A 207 13.09 6.51 -4.82
C THR A 207 13.97 7.74 -5.06
N ALA A 208 13.47 8.93 -4.69
CA ALA A 208 14.23 10.17 -4.66
C ALA A 208 13.63 11.16 -3.67
N VAL A 209 14.44 12.13 -3.23
CA VAL A 209 14.03 13.25 -2.39
C VAL A 209 14.31 14.58 -3.08
N ALA A 210 13.40 15.53 -2.94
CA ALA A 210 13.61 16.92 -3.33
C ALA A 210 14.11 17.70 -2.10
N ILE A 211 15.33 18.20 -2.18
CA ILE A 211 15.99 18.91 -1.08
C ILE A 211 16.47 20.28 -1.51
N ASN A 212 16.49 21.21 -0.56
CA ASN A 212 17.27 22.44 -0.66
C ASN A 212 18.58 22.24 0.10
N LEU A 213 19.70 22.13 -0.62
CA LEU A 213 21.03 21.95 -0.04
C LEU A 213 21.74 23.29 0.06
N THR A 214 22.20 23.64 1.26
CA THR A 214 22.92 24.87 1.55
C THR A 214 24.35 24.57 1.97
N ALA A 215 25.32 25.15 1.28
CA ALA A 215 26.71 25.23 1.74
C ALA A 215 26.84 26.46 2.65
N VAL A 216 27.43 26.29 3.83
CA VAL A 216 27.54 27.34 4.85
C VAL A 216 29.01 27.58 5.17
N THR A 217 29.44 28.81 4.90
CA THR A 217 30.78 29.34 5.16
C THR A 217 31.90 28.40 4.69
N PRO A 218 32.00 28.04 3.39
CA PRO A 218 33.10 27.25 2.87
C PRO A 218 34.45 27.91 3.13
N SER A 219 35.49 27.13 3.39
CA SER A 219 36.84 27.62 3.64
C SER A 219 37.55 28.18 2.39
N GLY A 220 37.00 27.91 1.20
CA GLY A 220 37.58 28.24 -0.09
C GLY A 220 36.55 28.16 -1.21
N ALA A 221 36.90 28.65 -2.40
CA ALA A 221 36.08 28.46 -3.59
C ALA A 221 36.05 26.99 -4.02
N GLY A 222 34.92 26.54 -4.55
CA GLY A 222 34.74 25.16 -4.97
C GLY A 222 33.27 24.78 -5.18
N TYR A 223 32.98 23.51 -4.96
CA TYR A 223 31.65 22.95 -5.15
C TYR A 223 31.38 21.77 -4.21
N ALA A 224 30.08 21.47 -4.04
CA ALA A 224 29.61 20.23 -3.43
C ALA A 224 28.91 19.36 -4.47
N THR A 225 28.95 18.04 -4.26
CA THR A 225 28.17 17.08 -5.05
C THR A 225 27.37 16.19 -4.11
N ALA A 226 26.05 16.21 -4.21
CA ALA A 226 25.14 15.31 -3.51
C ALA A 226 24.67 14.21 -4.47
N TYR A 227 24.88 12.95 -4.10
CA TYR A 227 24.63 11.80 -4.97
C TYR A 227 24.20 10.56 -4.16
N PRO A 228 23.58 9.56 -4.80
CA PRO A 228 23.04 8.40 -4.10
C PRO A 228 24.14 7.60 -3.38
N PHE A 229 23.85 7.15 -2.16
CA PHE A 229 24.82 6.41 -1.37
C PHE A 229 25.25 5.12 -2.08
N GLY A 230 26.55 4.79 -2.00
CA GLY A 230 27.10 3.58 -2.60
C GLY A 230 27.28 3.65 -4.13
N THR A 231 27.09 4.82 -4.74
CA THR A 231 27.38 5.05 -6.16
C THR A 231 28.69 5.82 -6.35
N THR A 232 29.27 5.77 -7.55
CA THR A 232 30.44 6.57 -7.90
C THR A 232 30.05 8.05 -7.93
N GLN A 233 30.89 8.90 -7.33
CA GLN A 233 30.70 10.35 -7.35
C GLN A 233 30.57 10.87 -8.80
N PRO A 234 29.47 11.56 -9.16
CA PRO A 234 29.32 12.20 -10.46
C PRO A 234 30.29 13.38 -10.66
N LEU A 235 30.56 13.73 -11.92
CA LEU A 235 31.33 14.94 -12.26
C LEU A 235 30.53 16.24 -12.11
N ALA A 236 29.20 16.14 -12.00
CA ALA A 236 28.31 17.30 -11.92
C ALA A 236 28.24 17.87 -10.50
N ALA A 237 28.40 19.18 -10.37
CA ALA A 237 28.23 19.89 -9.10
C ALA A 237 26.75 20.10 -8.74
N SER A 238 26.42 19.94 -7.45
CA SER A 238 25.11 20.27 -6.89
C SER A 238 25.01 21.73 -6.44
N VAL A 239 26.10 22.33 -5.97
CA VAL A 239 26.18 23.76 -5.61
C VAL A 239 27.62 24.23 -5.78
N ASN A 240 27.79 25.40 -6.39
CA ASN A 240 29.10 26.07 -6.53
C ASN A 240 29.15 27.25 -5.55
N TYR A 241 30.32 27.50 -4.97
CA TYR A 241 30.48 28.49 -3.92
C TYR A 241 31.86 29.14 -3.91
N THR A 242 31.94 30.32 -3.29
CA THR A 242 33.19 30.99 -2.93
C THR A 242 33.45 30.88 -1.43
N ALA A 243 34.66 31.24 -0.99
CA ALA A 243 35.00 31.27 0.44
C ALA A 243 34.03 32.16 1.22
N GLY A 244 33.59 31.70 2.39
CA GLY A 244 32.71 32.43 3.32
C GLY A 244 31.24 32.54 2.88
N ALA A 245 30.88 32.09 1.68
CA ALA A 245 29.54 32.22 1.15
C ALA A 245 28.50 31.38 1.94
N ILE A 246 27.23 31.81 1.90
CA ILE A 246 26.09 30.99 2.29
C ILE A 246 25.20 30.90 1.05
N VAL A 247 25.23 29.76 0.39
CA VAL A 247 24.55 29.56 -0.90
C VAL A 247 23.82 28.23 -0.91
N ASN A 248 22.62 28.25 -1.49
CA ASN A 248 21.77 27.08 -1.58
C ASN A 248 21.42 26.74 -3.03
N ASN A 249 21.08 25.48 -3.25
CA ASN A 249 20.49 25.02 -4.49
C ASN A 249 19.41 23.97 -4.19
N ALA A 250 18.29 24.04 -4.91
CA ALA A 250 17.24 23.02 -4.85
C ALA A 250 17.56 21.91 -5.85
N LEU A 251 17.62 20.67 -5.40
CA LEU A 251 17.93 19.52 -6.24
C LEU A 251 17.16 18.27 -5.83
N ILE A 252 17.18 17.28 -6.73
CA ILE A 252 16.60 15.96 -6.50
C ILE A 252 17.74 14.96 -6.36
N VAL A 253 17.72 14.17 -5.28
CA VAL A 253 18.72 13.12 -5.02
C VAL A 253 18.01 11.77 -5.00
N GLN A 254 18.50 10.82 -5.81
CA GLN A 254 17.96 9.45 -5.80
C GLN A 254 18.35 8.73 -4.52
N ILE A 255 17.49 7.82 -4.06
CA ILE A 255 17.72 6.96 -2.91
C ILE A 255 18.09 5.55 -3.41
N PRO A 256 19.08 4.89 -2.82
CA PRO A 256 19.41 3.50 -3.11
C PRO A 256 18.18 2.61 -2.96
N ASN A 257 18.01 1.73 -3.93
CA ASN A 257 17.02 0.66 -3.89
C ASN A 257 17.75 -0.69 -4.07
N PRO A 258 17.73 -1.58 -3.07
CA PRO A 258 17.07 -1.46 -1.77
C PRO A 258 17.74 -0.43 -0.85
N LEU A 259 17.01 0.00 0.17
CA LEU A 259 17.52 0.93 1.19
C LEU A 259 18.79 0.37 1.84
N SER A 260 19.77 1.26 2.06
CA SER A 260 21.06 0.93 2.64
C SER A 260 21.29 1.69 3.96
N SER A 261 22.53 1.67 4.48
CA SER A 261 22.90 2.38 5.70
C SER A 261 22.64 3.88 5.60
N PHE A 262 22.84 4.44 4.42
CA PHE A 262 22.61 5.85 4.10
C PHE A 262 21.84 5.97 2.79
N ASP A 263 21.32 7.17 2.56
CA ASP A 263 20.48 7.50 1.42
C ASP A 263 21.26 8.29 0.37
N PHE A 264 22.11 9.22 0.82
CA PHE A 264 22.94 9.99 -0.08
C PHE A 264 24.27 10.36 0.57
N THR A 265 25.22 10.75 -0.27
CA THR A 265 26.54 11.20 0.11
C THR A 265 26.76 12.61 -0.43
N ILE A 266 27.34 13.47 0.41
CA ILE A 266 27.83 14.80 0.02
C ILE A 266 29.33 14.73 -0.07
N TYR A 267 29.89 14.99 -1.25
CA TYR A 267 31.28 15.38 -1.45
C TYR A 267 31.42 16.89 -1.33
N THR A 268 32.53 17.36 -0.74
CA THR A 268 32.86 18.79 -0.66
C THR A 268 34.30 19.04 -1.15
N PHE A 269 34.47 20.01 -2.06
CA PHE A 269 35.80 20.37 -2.55
C PHE A 269 36.59 21.13 -1.48
N ALA A 270 36.03 22.22 -0.95
CA ALA A 270 36.56 22.95 0.20
C ALA A 270 35.86 22.52 1.49
N GLN A 271 36.48 22.71 2.66
CA GLN A 271 35.82 22.41 3.93
C GLN A 271 34.58 23.29 4.06
N SER A 272 33.44 22.72 4.42
CA SER A 272 32.19 23.48 4.57
C SER A 272 31.23 22.79 5.51
N HIS A 273 30.38 23.58 6.14
CA HIS A 273 29.15 23.07 6.71
C HIS A 273 28.09 22.90 5.61
N TYR A 274 27.20 21.95 5.82
CA TYR A 274 26.02 21.72 5.01
C TYR A 274 24.76 21.67 5.86
N VAL A 275 23.69 22.19 5.28
CA VAL A 275 22.32 22.14 5.78
C VAL A 275 21.46 21.62 4.64
N ALA A 276 20.59 20.65 4.88
CA ALA A 276 19.62 20.20 3.89
C ALA A 276 18.21 20.15 4.48
N ASP A 277 17.30 20.81 3.78
CA ASP A 277 15.88 20.83 4.09
C ASP A 277 15.13 20.06 3.01
N ILE A 278 14.31 19.08 3.38
CA ILE A 278 13.47 18.34 2.44
C ILE A 278 12.16 19.11 2.20
N VAL A 279 11.73 19.18 0.95
CA VAL A 279 10.47 19.83 0.52
C VAL A 279 9.48 18.84 -0.09
N GLY A 280 9.94 17.65 -0.47
CA GLY A 280 9.08 16.55 -0.90
C GLY A 280 9.89 15.33 -1.30
N TYR A 281 9.20 14.27 -1.72
CA TYR A 281 9.82 13.04 -2.19
C TYR A 281 9.08 12.45 -3.38
N PHE A 282 9.75 11.56 -4.09
CA PHE A 282 9.22 10.84 -5.24
C PHE A 282 9.08 9.36 -4.89
N ALA A 283 7.89 8.82 -5.10
CA ALA A 283 7.58 7.41 -4.86
C ALA A 283 6.69 6.85 -5.98
N PRO A 284 6.67 5.53 -6.21
CA PRO A 284 5.67 4.92 -7.08
C PRO A 284 4.25 5.33 -6.65
N PRO A 285 3.30 5.47 -7.58
CA PRO A 285 1.94 5.85 -7.23
C PRO A 285 1.33 4.72 -6.42
N VAL A 286 0.78 5.06 -5.26
CA VAL A 286 0.02 4.09 -4.45
C VAL A 286 -1.43 4.20 -4.87
N ALA A 287 -2.09 3.07 -5.12
CA ALA A 287 -3.53 3.06 -5.39
C ALA A 287 -4.27 3.75 -4.23
N THR A 288 -4.88 4.90 -4.50
CA THR A 288 -5.67 5.60 -3.50
C THR A 288 -7.01 4.89 -3.38
N ALA A 289 -7.35 4.43 -2.18
CA ALA A 289 -8.65 3.82 -1.93
C ALA A 289 -9.75 4.82 -2.33
N LEU A 290 -10.66 4.39 -3.21
CA LEU A 290 -11.80 5.20 -3.58
C LEU A 290 -12.71 5.38 -2.37
N GLN A 291 -13.18 6.61 -2.15
CA GLN A 291 -14.30 6.87 -1.25
C GLN A 291 -15.57 6.43 -1.96
N CYS A 292 -16.02 5.22 -1.67
CA CYS A 292 -17.25 4.65 -2.22
C CYS A 292 -18.37 4.69 -1.18
N GLN A 293 -19.57 5.00 -1.65
CA GLN A 293 -20.80 4.95 -0.89
C GLN A 293 -21.92 4.44 -1.78
N ASP A 294 -22.86 3.69 -1.21
CA ASP A 294 -24.05 3.28 -1.92
C ASP A 294 -25.14 4.34 -1.79
N THR A 295 -25.92 4.54 -2.87
CA THR A 295 -27.12 5.37 -2.80
C THR A 295 -28.20 4.68 -1.98
N ALA A 296 -29.20 5.45 -1.54
CA ALA A 296 -30.42 4.86 -1.00
C ALA A 296 -31.04 3.86 -2.00
N ASN A 297 -31.70 2.83 -1.47
CA ASN A 297 -32.40 1.84 -2.27
C ASN A 297 -33.72 2.41 -2.81
N THR A 298 -33.91 2.34 -4.13
CA THR A 298 -35.26 2.43 -4.72
C THR A 298 -35.92 1.07 -4.62
N LEU A 299 -37.06 0.99 -3.92
CA LEU A 299 -37.84 -0.23 -3.75
C LEU A 299 -39.09 -0.18 -4.63
N VAL A 300 -39.27 -1.22 -5.44
CA VAL A 300 -40.55 -1.52 -6.10
C VAL A 300 -41.13 -2.75 -5.42
N SER A 301 -42.21 -2.57 -4.68
CA SER A 301 -42.91 -3.63 -3.95
C SER A 301 -44.16 -4.09 -4.69
N ASN A 302 -44.73 -5.21 -4.23
CA ASN A 302 -45.98 -5.78 -4.74
C ASN A 302 -45.96 -6.12 -6.24
N ILE A 303 -44.82 -6.60 -6.73
CA ILE A 303 -44.69 -7.00 -8.14
C ILE A 303 -45.42 -8.33 -8.31
N ALA A 304 -46.56 -8.29 -9.00
CA ALA A 304 -47.44 -9.45 -9.15
C ALA A 304 -46.74 -10.65 -9.82
N ALA A 305 -47.24 -11.86 -9.55
CA ALA A 305 -46.80 -13.09 -10.19
C ALA A 305 -46.83 -12.97 -11.72
N GLY A 306 -45.76 -13.39 -12.39
CA GLY A 306 -45.57 -13.24 -13.83
C GLY A 306 -45.23 -11.82 -14.31
N GLY A 307 -45.32 -10.82 -13.43
CA GLY A 307 -45.09 -9.42 -13.73
C GLY A 307 -43.62 -9.05 -13.91
N THR A 308 -43.38 -7.92 -14.58
CA THR A 308 -42.04 -7.33 -14.72
C THR A 308 -42.01 -5.98 -14.03
N ALA A 309 -40.86 -5.61 -13.48
CA ALA A 309 -40.68 -4.34 -12.81
C ALA A 309 -39.29 -3.78 -13.08
N ASN A 310 -39.22 -2.45 -13.09
CA ASN A 310 -37.98 -1.70 -13.18
C ASN A 310 -37.82 -0.84 -11.92
N ALA A 311 -36.69 -0.97 -11.23
CA ALA A 311 -36.31 -0.08 -10.14
C ALA A 311 -35.12 0.76 -10.60
N THR A 312 -35.23 2.09 -10.50
CA THR A 312 -34.14 3.01 -10.85
C THR A 312 -33.60 3.66 -9.59
N ALA A 313 -32.34 3.37 -9.28
CA ALA A 313 -31.62 3.92 -8.14
C ALA A 313 -31.36 5.43 -8.29
N PRO A 314 -31.34 6.19 -7.18
CA PRO A 314 -30.95 7.60 -7.17
C PRO A 314 -29.59 7.81 -7.84
N ALA A 315 -29.38 8.97 -8.46
CA ALA A 315 -28.08 9.33 -9.03
C ALA A 315 -27.03 9.54 -7.94
N CYS A 316 -25.75 9.40 -8.30
CA CYS A 316 -24.66 9.75 -7.41
C CYS A 316 -24.68 11.24 -7.06
N ALA A 317 -24.33 11.58 -5.82
CA ALA A 317 -24.15 12.97 -5.40
C ALA A 317 -23.04 13.64 -6.22
N THR A 318 -23.09 14.97 -6.32
CA THR A 318 -22.06 15.77 -7.00
C THR A 318 -20.66 15.42 -6.48
N GLY A 319 -19.72 15.20 -7.40
CA GLY A 319 -18.35 14.80 -7.08
C GLY A 319 -18.15 13.28 -6.92
N TYR A 320 -19.19 12.47 -7.06
CA TYR A 320 -19.10 11.01 -7.12
C TYR A 320 -19.47 10.49 -8.50
N THR A 321 -18.76 9.46 -8.96
CA THR A 321 -19.03 8.76 -10.22
C THR A 321 -19.57 7.37 -9.93
N GLN A 322 -20.59 6.95 -10.69
CA GLN A 322 -21.12 5.59 -10.56
C GLN A 322 -20.07 4.57 -11.02
N THR A 323 -19.82 3.56 -10.20
CA THR A 323 -18.93 2.43 -10.54
C THR A 323 -19.68 1.11 -10.65
N ALA A 324 -20.85 0.98 -10.00
CA ALA A 324 -21.67 -0.23 -10.09
C ALA A 324 -23.18 0.07 -10.01
N THR A 325 -23.99 -0.90 -10.45
CA THR A 325 -25.43 -0.97 -10.22
C THR A 325 -25.72 -2.22 -9.41
N ASN A 326 -26.34 -2.04 -8.26
CA ASN A 326 -26.66 -3.11 -7.31
C ASN A 326 -28.14 -3.44 -7.44
N CYS A 327 -28.44 -4.69 -7.77
CA CYS A 327 -29.80 -5.18 -7.97
C CYS A 327 -30.08 -6.33 -7.02
N GLU A 328 -31.15 -6.23 -6.25
CA GLU A 328 -31.57 -7.25 -5.31
C GLU A 328 -33.05 -7.59 -5.50
N THR A 329 -33.38 -8.87 -5.47
CA THR A 329 -34.76 -9.36 -5.53
C THR A 329 -35.07 -10.16 -4.26
N SER A 330 -36.33 -10.14 -3.83
CA SER A 330 -36.77 -10.84 -2.61
C SER A 330 -36.92 -12.36 -2.77
N SER A 331 -36.85 -12.87 -4.00
CA SER A 331 -37.00 -14.30 -4.31
C SER A 331 -36.01 -14.75 -5.37
N TRP A 332 -35.51 -15.99 -5.21
CA TRP A 332 -34.70 -16.68 -6.21
C TRP A 332 -35.45 -16.94 -7.53
N LEU A 333 -36.79 -16.98 -7.47
CA LEU A 333 -37.65 -17.12 -8.64
C LEU A 333 -37.90 -15.79 -9.37
N MET A 334 -37.18 -14.74 -8.98
CA MET A 334 -37.26 -13.42 -9.59
C MET A 334 -35.90 -13.01 -10.18
N PRO A 335 -35.54 -13.51 -11.39
CA PRO A 335 -34.26 -13.19 -12.00
C PRO A 335 -34.19 -11.73 -12.46
N ILE A 336 -33.00 -11.14 -12.33
CA ILE A 336 -32.66 -9.86 -12.97
C ILE A 336 -32.56 -10.07 -14.48
N VAL A 337 -33.33 -9.29 -15.23
CA VAL A 337 -33.37 -9.30 -16.70
C VAL A 337 -32.26 -8.43 -17.26
N PHE A 338 -32.03 -7.25 -16.69
CA PHE A 338 -30.86 -6.41 -17.00
C PHE A 338 -30.53 -5.47 -15.84
N SER A 339 -29.28 -5.03 -15.80
CA SER A 339 -28.82 -3.96 -14.92
C SER A 339 -27.94 -2.98 -15.69
N HIS A 340 -28.34 -1.71 -15.75
CA HIS A 340 -27.59 -0.68 -16.47
C HIS A 340 -27.84 0.71 -15.90
N ALA A 341 -26.77 1.52 -15.77
CA ALA A 341 -26.85 2.94 -15.39
C ALA A 341 -27.71 3.24 -14.13
N GLY A 342 -27.73 2.32 -13.17
CA GLY A 342 -28.51 2.44 -11.92
C GLY A 342 -29.93 1.88 -12.02
N THR A 343 -30.34 1.32 -13.15
CA THR A 343 -31.63 0.66 -13.34
C THR A 343 -31.47 -0.85 -13.25
N CYS A 344 -32.35 -1.47 -12.47
CA CYS A 344 -32.52 -2.91 -12.35
C CYS A 344 -33.87 -3.27 -12.95
N SER A 345 -33.91 -4.34 -13.75
CA SER A 345 -35.15 -4.91 -14.25
C SER A 345 -35.24 -6.36 -13.84
N ALA A 346 -36.42 -6.82 -13.43
CA ALA A 346 -36.63 -8.20 -13.02
C ALA A 346 -38.03 -8.69 -13.40
N ARG A 347 -38.17 -10.00 -13.56
CA ARG A 347 -39.45 -10.66 -13.77
C ARG A 347 -39.77 -11.55 -12.59
N ASN A 348 -40.94 -11.38 -11.99
CA ASN A 348 -41.41 -12.24 -10.91
C ASN A 348 -41.90 -13.58 -11.49
N GLY A 349 -41.12 -14.64 -11.33
CA GLY A 349 -41.52 -16.02 -11.66
C GLY A 349 -42.14 -16.78 -10.48
N ASP A 350 -42.29 -16.12 -9.33
CA ASP A 350 -42.95 -16.67 -8.16
C ASP A 350 -44.48 -16.56 -8.28
N SER A 351 -45.17 -17.32 -7.43
CA SER A 351 -46.63 -17.34 -7.31
C SER A 351 -47.18 -16.22 -6.41
N THR A 352 -46.32 -15.54 -5.66
CA THR A 352 -46.67 -14.48 -4.71
C THR A 352 -46.04 -13.14 -5.12
N PRO A 353 -46.60 -11.99 -4.68
CA PRO A 353 -46.00 -10.68 -4.94
C PRO A 353 -44.59 -10.57 -4.36
N GLN A 354 -43.66 -10.01 -5.12
CA GLN A 354 -42.25 -9.87 -4.75
C GLN A 354 -41.77 -8.42 -4.79
N GLU A 355 -40.53 -8.19 -4.37
CA GLU A 355 -39.86 -6.91 -4.30
C GLU A 355 -38.58 -6.87 -5.15
N LEU A 356 -38.33 -5.71 -5.76
CA LEU A 356 -37.09 -5.37 -6.46
C LEU A 356 -36.47 -4.13 -5.83
N ARG A 357 -35.17 -4.20 -5.53
CA ARG A 357 -34.37 -3.09 -5.00
C ARG A 357 -33.25 -2.73 -5.95
N ALA A 358 -33.01 -1.43 -6.11
CA ALA A 358 -31.91 -0.90 -6.89
C ALA A 358 -31.15 0.17 -6.09
N SER A 359 -29.82 0.05 -6.04
CA SER A 359 -28.90 1.10 -5.61
C SER A 359 -27.70 1.25 -6.57
N ARG A 360 -26.94 2.33 -6.42
CA ARG A 360 -25.66 2.53 -7.12
C ARG A 360 -24.53 2.52 -6.11
N THR A 361 -23.41 1.90 -6.46
CA THR A 361 -22.14 2.22 -5.82
C THR A 361 -21.53 3.42 -6.50
N CYS A 362 -21.32 4.47 -5.72
CA CYS A 362 -20.82 5.76 -6.15
C CYS A 362 -19.46 6.00 -5.51
N CYS A 363 -18.42 6.18 -6.31
CA CYS A 363 -17.06 6.34 -5.83
C CYS A 363 -16.46 7.68 -6.26
N ARG A 364 -15.52 8.19 -5.47
CA ARG A 364 -14.65 9.31 -5.84
C ARG A 364 -13.23 9.07 -5.38
N VAL A 365 -12.28 9.79 -5.98
CA VAL A 365 -10.91 9.86 -5.47
C VAL A 365 -10.89 10.84 -4.29
N PRO A 366 -10.45 10.43 -3.10
CA PRO A 366 -10.35 11.34 -1.95
C PRO A 366 -9.45 12.55 -2.27
N GLY A 367 -9.90 13.75 -1.91
CA GLY A 367 -9.10 14.98 -2.03
C GLY A 367 -9.03 15.57 -3.45
N ARG A 368 -9.89 15.13 -4.37
CA ARG A 368 -10.11 15.78 -5.68
C ARG A 368 -11.57 16.10 -5.92
#